data_AF-A0A269Z082-F1
#
_entry.id   AF-A0A269Z082-F1
#
_cell.length_a   1.000
_cell.length_b   1.000
_cell.length_c   1.000
_cell.angle_alpha   90.00
_cell.angle_beta   90.00
_cell.angle_gamma   90.00
#
_symmetry.space_group_name_H-M   'P 1'
#
loop_
_entity.id
_entity.type
_entity.pdbx_description
1 polymer ?
#
loop_
_entity_poly.entity_id
_entity_poly.type
_entity_poly.pdbx_seq_one_letter_code
_entity_poly.pdbx_strand_id
1 'polypeptide(L)'
;MTKENICIVYGGKSAEHDVSILTAQNVLNAIDKDKYQVDIIYITNDGEWKKQDNITNEIESTEDLRIDNIPTGEISQLLSKG
;
A
#
# COMPACT_ATOMS: atom_id res chain seq x y z
N MET A 1 -6.58 24.26 6.77
CA MET A 1 -6.40 23.12 7.69
C MET A 1 -5.50 22.13 6.98
N THR A 2 -4.42 21.69 7.62
CA THR A 2 -3.53 20.65 7.06
C THR A 2 -4.23 19.30 7.22
N LYS A 3 -4.26 18.48 6.16
CA LYS A 3 -4.80 17.11 6.26
C LYS A 3 -3.88 16.25 7.13
N GLU A 4 -4.45 15.30 7.86
CA GLU A 4 -3.67 14.29 8.58
C GLU A 4 -3.23 13.19 7.59
N ASN A 5 -2.00 12.70 7.75
CA ASN A 5 -1.42 11.69 6.88
C ASN A 5 -1.75 10.29 7.41
N ILE A 6 -2.37 9.47 6.57
CA ILE A 6 -2.64 8.06 6.86
C ILE A 6 -1.89 7.22 5.84
N CYS A 7 -1.14 6.24 6.33
CA CYS A 7 -0.49 5.25 5.48
C CYS A 7 -1.11 3.88 5.70
N ILE A 8 -1.57 3.25 4.62
CA ILE A 8 -2.12 1.90 4.65
C ILE A 8 -1.03 0.93 4.19
N VAL A 9 -0.66 -0.01 5.07
CA VAL A 9 0.34 -1.04 4.80
C VAL A 9 -0.35 -2.38 4.59
N TYR A 10 -0.05 -3.09 3.51
CA TYR A 10 -0.73 -4.34 3.15
C TYR A 10 0.13 -5.30 2.31
N GLY A 11 -0.40 -6.49 2.06
CA GLY A 11 0.27 -7.59 1.37
C GLY A 11 1.09 -8.42 2.35
N GLY A 12 2.40 -8.53 2.09
CA GLY A 12 3.36 -9.24 2.93
C GLY A 12 3.68 -10.64 2.41
N LYS A 13 4.84 -11.16 2.85
CA LYS A 13 5.23 -12.56 2.63
C LYS A 13 4.46 -13.48 3.57
N SER A 14 3.21 -13.78 3.21
CA SER A 14 2.25 -14.52 4.03
C SER A 14 1.26 -15.28 3.14
N ALA A 15 0.67 -16.35 3.67
CA ALA A 15 -0.45 -17.04 3.02
C ALA A 15 -1.70 -16.15 2.88
N GLU A 16 -1.79 -15.07 3.67
CA GLU A 16 -2.91 -14.10 3.65
C GLU A 16 -2.64 -12.88 2.75
N HIS A 17 -1.59 -12.92 1.93
CA HIS A 17 -1.18 -11.80 1.06
C HIS A 17 -2.34 -11.21 0.25
N ASP A 18 -3.10 -12.05 -0.46
CA ASP A 18 -4.22 -11.60 -1.30
C ASP A 18 -5.40 -11.08 -0.48
N VAL A 19 -5.64 -11.66 0.70
CA VAL A 19 -6.69 -11.22 1.64
C VAL A 19 -6.34 -9.84 2.21
N SER A 20 -5.05 -9.59 2.47
CA SER A 20 -4.56 -8.28 2.91
C SER A 20 -4.77 -7.20 1.83
N ILE A 21 -4.50 -7.53 0.56
CA ILE A 21 -4.74 -6.61 -0.58
C ILE A 21 -6.24 -6.29 -0.70
N LEU A 22 -7.11 -7.30 -0.63
CA LEU A 22 -8.56 -7.09 -0.68
C LEU A 22 -9.05 -6.21 0.48
N THR A 23 -8.50 -6.41 1.67
CA THR A 23 -8.81 -5.58 2.84
C THR A 23 -8.37 -4.13 2.64
N ALA A 24 -7.18 -3.92 2.08
CA ALA A 24 -6.67 -2.59 1.76
C ALA A 24 -7.55 -1.86 0.74
N GLN A 25 -8.04 -2.55 -0.30
CA GLN A 25 -8.99 -1.99 -1.27
C GLN A 25 -10.25 -1.47 -0.57
N ASN A 26 -10.86 -2.28 0.31
CA ASN A 26 -12.06 -1.89 1.03
C ASN A 26 -11.81 -0.66 1.93
N VAL A 27 -10.68 -0.61 2.64
CA VAL A 27 -10.31 0.54 3.47
C VAL A 27 -10.08 1.79 2.63
N LEU A 28 -9.36 1.67 1.50
CA LEU A 28 -9.08 2.77 0.58
C LEU A 28 -10.36 3.33 -0.06
N ASN A 29 -11.36 2.49 -0.32
CA ASN A 29 -12.63 2.97 -0.86
C ASN A 29 -13.57 3.56 0.21
N ALA A 30 -13.40 3.17 1.48
CA ALA A 30 -14.19 3.71 2.60
C ALA A 30 -13.61 4.97 3.25
N ILE A 31 -12.30 5.22 3.12
CA ILE A 31 -11.63 6.36 3.76
C ILE A 31 -12.00 7.69 3.09
N ASP A 32 -12.22 8.72 3.91
CA ASP A 32 -12.48 10.09 3.45
C ASP A 32 -11.17 10.75 2.98
N LYS A 33 -10.94 10.74 1.67
CA LYS A 33 -9.75 11.31 1.01
C LYS A 33 -9.80 12.85 0.94
N ASP A 34 -10.93 13.47 1.25
CA ASP A 34 -11.02 14.93 1.40
C ASP A 34 -10.52 15.36 2.77
N LYS A 35 -10.71 14.51 3.79
CA LYS A 35 -10.22 14.74 5.16
C LYS A 35 -8.75 14.35 5.36
N TYR A 36 -8.30 13.25 4.75
CA TYR A 36 -6.97 12.68 4.96
C TYR A 36 -6.10 12.73 3.69
N GLN A 37 -4.80 12.85 3.87
CA GLN A 37 -3.83 12.54 2.81
C GLN A 37 -3.44 11.07 2.97
N VAL A 38 -3.73 10.26 1.94
CA VAL A 38 -3.60 8.81 2.02
C VAL A 38 -2.44 8.33 1.16
N ASP A 39 -1.49 7.66 1.79
CA ASP A 39 -0.39 6.96 1.13
C ASP A 39 -0.55 5.44 1.31
N ILE A 40 0.09 4.66 0.46
CA ILE A 40 0.09 3.19 0.53
C ILE A 40 1.49 2.61 0.55
N ILE A 41 1.66 1.52 1.30
CA ILE A 41 2.84 0.65 1.26
C ILE A 41 2.39 -0.77 0.95
N TYR A 42 2.76 -1.23 -0.23
CA TYR A 42 2.58 -2.61 -0.65
C TYR A 42 3.84 -3.39 -0.30
N ILE A 43 3.66 -4.51 0.41
CA ILE A 43 4.71 -5.49 0.63
C ILE A 43 4.45 -6.66 -0.31
N THR A 44 5.35 -6.93 -1.25
CA THR A 44 5.22 -8.05 -2.20
C THR A 44 5.25 -9.39 -1.47
N ASN A 45 4.84 -10.45 -2.16
CA ASN A 45 4.91 -11.81 -1.60
C ASN A 45 6.36 -12.29 -1.39
N ASP A 46 7.34 -11.64 -2.03
CA ASP A 46 8.77 -11.86 -1.81
C ASP A 46 9.34 -11.00 -0.68
N GLY A 47 8.53 -10.10 -0.10
CA GLY A 47 8.91 -9.24 1.03
C GLY A 47 9.52 -7.89 0.63
N GLU A 48 9.39 -7.48 -0.63
CA GLU A 48 9.80 -6.16 -1.11
C GLU A 48 8.78 -5.10 -0.72
N TRP A 49 9.22 -3.92 -0.28
CA TRP A 49 8.39 -2.80 0.17
C TRP A 49 8.36 -1.72 -0.90
N LYS A 50 7.17 -1.38 -1.36
CA LYS A 50 6.91 -0.42 -2.43
C LYS A 50 5.93 0.63 -1.92
N LYS A 51 6.21 1.91 -2.17
CA LYS A 51 5.42 3.05 -1.66
C LYS A 51 4.80 3.84 -2.81
N GLN A 52 3.54 4.20 -2.68
CA GLN A 52 2.89 5.17 -3.55
C GLN A 52 2.14 6.20 -2.73
N ASP A 53 2.31 7.46 -3.09
CA ASP A 53 1.81 8.60 -2.33
C ASP A 53 0.51 9.15 -2.93
N ASN A 54 -0.27 9.83 -2.08
CA ASN A 54 -1.42 10.65 -2.49
C ASN A 54 -2.47 9.89 -3.33
N ILE A 55 -3.02 8.82 -2.77
CA ILE A 55 -4.13 8.07 -3.37
C ILE A 55 -5.41 8.89 -3.26
N THR A 56 -5.93 9.33 -4.41
CA THR A 56 -7.16 10.14 -4.49
C THR A 56 -8.33 9.40 -5.15
N ASN A 57 -8.04 8.40 -5.97
CA ASN A 57 -9.04 7.75 -6.80
C ASN A 57 -9.71 6.58 -6.07
N GLU A 58 -10.84 6.13 -6.61
CA GLU A 58 -11.42 4.84 -6.24
C GLU A 58 -10.54 3.71 -6.80
N ILE A 59 -10.46 2.61 -6.04
CA ILE A 59 -9.70 1.42 -6.42
C ILE A 59 -10.68 0.41 -7.02
N GLU A 60 -10.65 0.25 -8.34
CA GLU A 60 -11.58 -0.62 -9.07
C GLU A 60 -11.15 -2.09 -8.99
N SER A 61 -9.84 -2.37 -9.04
CA SER A 61 -9.30 -3.73 -8.99
C SER A 61 -8.24 -3.90 -7.92
N THR A 62 -8.10 -5.11 -7.38
CA THR A 62 -6.96 -5.45 -6.50
C THR A 62 -5.61 -5.33 -7.20
N GLU A 63 -5.60 -5.44 -8.53
CA GLU A 63 -4.41 -5.28 -9.37
C GLU A 63 -3.87 -3.85 -9.32
N ASP A 64 -4.72 -2.84 -9.11
CA ASP A 64 -4.28 -1.44 -8.96
C ASP A 64 -3.44 -1.24 -7.68
N LEU A 65 -3.57 -2.16 -6.72
CA LEU A 65 -2.80 -2.17 -5.47
C LEU A 65 -1.54 -3.03 -5.55
N ARG A 66 -1.37 -3.82 -6.63
CA ARG A 66 -0.13 -4.54 -6.92
C ARG A 66 0.80 -3.63 -7.70
N ILE A 67 1.39 -2.67 -6.99
CA ILE A 67 2.27 -1.63 -7.56
C ILE A 67 3.67 -2.18 -7.90
N ASP A 68 3.73 -3.31 -8.60
CA ASP A 68 4.96 -4.05 -8.86
C ASP A 68 5.96 -3.30 -9.75
N ASN A 69 5.46 -2.37 -10.55
CA ASN A 69 6.23 -1.45 -11.38
C ASN A 69 6.91 -0.32 -10.58
N ILE A 70 6.56 -0.12 -9.32
CA ILE A 70 7.20 0.88 -8.46
C ILE A 70 8.52 0.32 -7.92
N PRO A 71 9.63 1.09 -8.03
CA PRO A 71 10.91 0.68 -7.46
C PRO A 71 10.83 0.40 -5.97
N THR A 72 11.58 -0.60 -5.54
CA THR A 72 11.66 -0.97 -4.13
C THR A 72 12.29 0.13 -3.29
N GLY A 73 11.68 0.43 -2.13
CA GLY A 73 12.16 1.47 -1.23
C GLY A 73 13.47 1.10 -0.51
N GLU A 74 14.15 2.11 0.05
CA GLU A 74 15.41 1.94 0.80
C GLU A 74 15.29 0.92 1.94
N ILE A 75 14.12 0.83 2.58
CA ILE A 75 13.83 -0.14 3.66
C ILE A 75 14.02 -1.58 3.17
N SER A 76 13.64 -1.92 1.95
CA SER A 76 13.85 -3.28 1.45
C SER A 76 15.31 -3.62 1.24
N GLN A 77 16.13 -2.64 0.85
CA GLN A 77 17.58 -2.82 0.75
C GLN A 77 18.24 -2.99 2.12
N LEU A 78 17.67 -2.38 3.17
CA LEU A 78 18.13 -2.56 4.54
C LEU A 78 17.79 -3.97 5.04
N LEU A 79 16.55 -4.42 4.82
CA LEU A 79 16.04 -5.69 5.32
C LEU A 79 16.59 -6.92 4.56
N SER A 80 17.07 -6.75 3.33
CA SER A 80 17.67 -7.83 2.53
C SER A 80 19.13 -8.15 2.89
N LYS A 81 19.77 -7.35 3.74
CA LYS A 81 21.17 -7.54 4.17
C LYS A 81 21.35 -8.48 5.37
N GLY A 82 20.33 -9.27 5.70
CA GLY A 82 20.33 -10.26 6.79
C GLY A 82 20.85 -11.62 6.39
#